data_AF-A0A6J1P9L3-F1
#
_entry.id   AF-A0A6J1P9L3-F1
#
_cell.length_a   1.000
_cell.length_b   1.000
_cell.length_c   1.000
_cell.angle_alpha   90.00
_cell.angle_beta   90.00
_cell.angle_gamma   90.00
#
_symmetry.space_group_name_H-M   'P 1'
#
loop_
_entity.id
_entity.type
_entity.pdbx_description
1 polymer ?
#
loop_
_entity_poly.entity_id
_entity_poly.type
_entity_poly.pdbx_seq_one_letter_code
_entity_poly.pdbx_strand_id
1 'polypeptide(L)'
;MRVSESCAGVSCGAARRCVVRGGRARCVCAAACRRAGPVCGSDGKTYRSLCRLRRRACRRPAKHLSLDYPGPCRVGSCEGVRCGGEKRCVLDAELGAHCVRCGGCSVAGAPVCAVDGRTYAGACALRKAACERGKALPLAYKGSCIANATCARVRCGAGQRCVSGGASGARCVSCGACRGGARRSVCGSDARTYVSWCRLQRATCHAGKLVDLMHPGPCKDNKNITDNSVNGEKHREDVDTTRVL
;
A
#
# COMPACT_ATOMS: atom_id res chain seq x y z
N MET A 1 -23.17 11.05 34.18
CA MET A 1 -22.04 10.09 34.16
C MET A 1 -21.23 10.25 35.43
N ARG A 2 -21.22 9.27 36.34
CA ARG A 2 -20.41 9.34 37.56
C ARG A 2 -18.93 9.30 37.16
N VAL A 3 -18.18 10.35 37.49
CA VAL A 3 -16.73 10.40 37.28
C VAL A 3 -16.09 9.65 38.45
N SER A 4 -15.47 8.50 38.17
CA SER A 4 -14.77 7.75 39.20
C SER A 4 -13.45 8.43 39.55
N GLU A 5 -13.25 8.73 40.83
CA GLU A 5 -12.01 9.32 41.35
C GLU A 5 -10.90 8.27 41.55
N SER A 6 -11.28 6.98 41.54
CA SER A 6 -10.37 5.85 41.68
C SER A 6 -10.57 4.81 40.57
N CYS A 7 -9.60 3.91 40.43
CA CYS A 7 -9.68 2.80 39.48
C CYS A 7 -10.48 1.59 39.99
N ALA A 8 -11.03 1.65 41.21
CA ALA A 8 -11.85 0.59 41.76
C ALA A 8 -13.11 0.39 40.89
N GLY A 9 -13.35 -0.84 40.43
CA GLY A 9 -14.49 -1.18 39.57
C GLY A 9 -14.44 -0.65 38.12
N VAL A 10 -13.36 0.04 37.71
CA VAL A 10 -13.25 0.60 36.35
C VAL A 10 -12.75 -0.47 35.36
N SER A 11 -13.62 -0.89 34.44
CA SER A 11 -13.25 -1.78 33.33
C SER A 11 -12.86 -0.98 32.07
N CYS A 12 -11.63 -1.14 31.60
CA CYS A 12 -11.08 -0.38 30.46
C CYS A 12 -11.09 -1.11 29.11
N GLY A 13 -11.59 -2.35 29.07
CA GLY A 13 -11.53 -3.21 27.89
C GLY A 13 -10.11 -3.67 27.52
N ALA A 14 -10.00 -4.39 26.39
CA ALA A 14 -8.75 -5.03 25.97
C ALA A 14 -7.60 -4.04 25.72
N ALA A 15 -6.38 -4.44 26.11
CA ALA A 15 -5.13 -3.69 25.94
C ALA A 15 -5.10 -2.28 26.59
N ARG A 16 -5.97 -2.06 27.59
CA ARG A 16 -6.01 -0.84 28.39
C ARG A 16 -5.95 -1.16 29.87
N ARG A 17 -5.47 -0.20 30.64
CA ARG A 17 -5.39 -0.24 32.10
C ARG A 17 -5.94 1.08 32.64
N CYS A 18 -6.60 1.02 33.78
CA CYS A 18 -6.97 2.23 34.50
C CYS A 18 -5.75 2.84 35.21
N VAL A 19 -5.61 4.16 35.12
CA VAL A 19 -4.69 4.98 35.92
C VAL A 19 -5.42 6.21 36.42
N VAL A 20 -5.09 6.68 37.63
CA VAL A 20 -5.59 7.95 38.15
C VAL A 20 -4.66 9.07 37.68
N ARG A 21 -5.21 10.12 37.06
CA ARG A 21 -4.48 11.36 36.70
C ARG A 21 -5.30 12.58 37.02
N GLY A 22 -4.76 13.46 37.88
CA GLY A 22 -5.45 14.66 38.36
C GLY A 22 -6.75 14.31 39.10
N GLY A 23 -6.70 13.33 40.00
CA GLY A 23 -7.86 12.88 40.79
C GLY A 23 -8.95 12.14 40.00
N ARG A 24 -8.72 11.81 38.72
CA ARG A 24 -9.73 11.16 37.86
C ARG A 24 -9.21 9.86 37.28
N ALA A 25 -10.04 8.81 37.34
CA ALA A 25 -9.78 7.53 36.71
C ALA A 25 -9.82 7.65 35.18
N ARG A 26 -8.77 7.17 34.51
CA ARG A 26 -8.64 7.20 33.05
C ARG A 26 -8.13 5.87 32.52
N CYS A 27 -8.75 5.38 31.46
CA CYS A 27 -8.27 4.21 30.74
C CYS A 27 -7.18 4.60 29.74
N VAL A 28 -5.99 4.05 29.92
CA VAL A 28 -4.84 4.30 29.05
C VAL A 28 -4.39 3.00 28.37
N CYS A 29 -3.87 3.13 27.15
CA CYS A 29 -3.30 2.00 26.42
C CYS A 29 -2.09 1.43 27.16
N ALA A 30 -2.23 0.20 27.64
CA ALA A 30 -1.19 -0.54 28.34
C ALA A 30 -0.96 -1.85 27.58
N ALA A 31 0.10 -1.86 26.78
CA ALA A 31 0.58 -3.11 26.21
C ALA A 31 1.43 -3.81 27.28
N ALA A 32 1.07 -5.05 27.65
CA ALA A 32 1.95 -5.94 28.40
C ALA A 32 3.11 -6.36 27.50
N CYS A 33 4.36 -6.18 27.97
CA CYS A 33 5.53 -6.25 27.09
C CYS A 33 6.69 -6.99 27.76
N ARG A 34 7.02 -8.19 27.26
CA ARG A 34 8.26 -8.91 27.58
C ARG A 34 9.24 -8.99 26.39
N ARG A 35 8.77 -8.78 25.15
CA ARG A 35 9.60 -8.90 23.94
C ARG A 35 10.27 -7.58 23.55
N ALA A 36 11.59 -7.61 23.49
CA ALA A 36 12.45 -6.58 22.94
C ALA A 36 12.74 -6.84 21.45
N GLY A 37 13.08 -5.79 20.69
CA GLY A 37 13.46 -5.87 19.27
C GLY A 37 12.46 -5.23 18.29
N PRO A 38 12.93 -4.73 17.14
CA PRO A 38 12.10 -4.04 16.15
C PRO A 38 11.07 -4.98 15.51
N VAL A 39 9.97 -4.41 15.05
CA VAL A 39 8.90 -5.12 14.31
C VAL A 39 8.40 -4.28 13.14
N CYS A 40 7.95 -4.94 12.08
CA CYS A 40 7.27 -4.30 10.97
C CYS A 40 5.75 -4.30 11.22
N GLY A 41 5.11 -3.14 11.15
CA GLY A 41 3.67 -3.03 11.22
C GLY A 41 3.01 -3.17 9.86
N SER A 42 1.72 -3.51 9.83
CA SER A 42 0.90 -3.57 8.61
C SER A 42 0.75 -2.23 7.90
N ASP A 43 1.19 -1.13 8.50
CA ASP A 43 1.32 0.19 7.88
C ASP A 43 2.69 0.39 7.17
N GLY A 44 3.48 -0.68 7.06
CA GLY A 44 4.81 -0.69 6.47
C GLY A 44 5.83 0.14 7.25
N LYS A 45 5.61 0.40 8.55
CA LYS A 45 6.55 1.15 9.41
C LYS A 45 7.25 0.24 10.41
N THR A 46 8.54 0.47 10.58
CA THR A 46 9.32 -0.17 11.64
C THR A 46 9.00 0.47 12.99
N TYR A 47 8.51 -0.33 13.91
CA TYR A 47 8.35 0.04 15.31
C TYR A 47 9.52 -0.55 16.10
N ARG A 48 10.16 0.26 16.96
CA ARG A 48 11.26 -0.19 17.83
C ARG A 48 10.92 -1.38 18.74
N SER A 49 9.63 -1.65 18.95
CA SER A 49 9.14 -2.85 19.63
C SER A 49 7.67 -3.14 19.36
N LEU A 50 7.28 -4.40 19.52
CA LEU A 50 5.87 -4.84 19.49
C LEU A 50 5.01 -4.04 20.49
N CYS A 51 5.61 -3.62 21.60
CA CYS A 51 4.97 -2.78 22.60
C CYS A 51 4.52 -1.43 22.02
N ARG A 52 5.41 -0.77 21.27
CA ARG A 52 5.15 0.52 20.65
C ARG A 52 4.10 0.41 19.54
N LEU A 53 4.15 -0.67 18.76
CA LEU A 53 3.13 -1.00 17.76
C LEU A 53 1.76 -1.16 18.42
N ARG A 54 1.64 -2.03 19.44
CA ARG A 54 0.35 -2.29 20.13
C ARG A 54 -0.22 -1.04 20.80
N ARG A 55 0.62 -0.21 21.44
CA ARG A 55 0.17 1.09 21.99
C ARG A 55 -0.31 2.04 20.89
N ARG A 56 0.34 2.06 19.73
CA ARG A 56 -0.09 2.87 18.58
C ARG A 56 -1.43 2.39 18.03
N ALA A 57 -1.60 1.07 17.88
CA ALA A 57 -2.85 0.45 17.45
C ALA A 57 -4.01 0.79 18.40
N CYS A 58 -3.80 0.64 19.71
CA CYS A 58 -4.81 0.97 20.73
C CYS A 58 -5.22 2.46 20.73
N ARG A 59 -4.28 3.36 20.43
CA ARG A 59 -4.55 4.82 20.32
C ARG A 59 -5.24 5.20 19.02
N ARG A 60 -5.18 4.36 17.98
CA ARG A 60 -5.72 4.64 16.64
C ARG A 60 -6.43 3.41 16.06
N PRO A 61 -7.53 2.93 16.69
CA PRO A 61 -8.20 1.70 16.29
C PRO A 61 -8.70 1.72 14.85
N ALA A 62 -9.17 2.87 14.36
CA ALA A 62 -9.63 3.07 12.97
C ALA A 62 -8.54 2.86 11.90
N LYS A 63 -7.26 2.67 12.29
CA LYS A 63 -6.16 2.36 11.36
C LYS A 63 -5.87 0.86 11.25
N HIS A 64 -6.54 0.00 12.01
CA HIS A 64 -6.37 -1.47 11.98
C HIS A 64 -4.90 -1.93 12.00
N LEU A 65 -4.05 -1.20 12.74
CA LEU A 65 -2.61 -1.47 12.80
C LEU A 65 -2.33 -2.80 13.52
N SER A 66 -1.66 -3.71 12.83
CA SER A 66 -1.26 -5.01 13.36
C SER A 66 0.22 -5.25 13.15
N LEU A 67 0.75 -6.29 13.81
CA LEU A 67 2.07 -6.83 13.48
C LEU A 67 1.99 -7.51 12.11
N ASP A 68 2.92 -7.19 11.23
CA ASP A 68 3.07 -7.88 9.96
C ASP A 68 4.11 -9.01 10.09
N TYR A 69 5.37 -8.66 10.41
CA TYR A 69 6.43 -9.62 10.74
C TYR A 69 7.45 -9.08 11.78
N PRO A 70 8.19 -9.98 12.46
CA PRO A 70 9.30 -9.60 13.35
C PRO A 70 10.48 -9.00 12.58
N GLY A 71 11.20 -8.07 13.21
CA GLY A 71 12.32 -7.36 12.58
C GLY A 71 11.90 -6.04 11.91
N PRO A 72 12.84 -5.25 11.39
CA PRO A 72 12.52 -4.01 10.68
C PRO A 72 11.81 -4.28 9.34
N CYS A 73 11.00 -3.34 8.88
CA CYS A 73 10.40 -3.44 7.55
C CYS A 73 11.48 -3.46 6.46
N ARG A 74 11.29 -4.34 5.47
CA ARG A 74 12.13 -4.46 4.28
C ARG A 74 11.46 -3.81 3.08
N VAL A 75 12.29 -3.30 2.17
CA VAL A 75 11.88 -2.67 0.91
C VAL A 75 12.77 -3.21 -0.21
N GLY A 76 12.20 -3.49 -1.36
CA GLY A 76 12.90 -4.00 -2.55
C GLY A 76 13.11 -5.52 -2.58
N SER A 77 13.04 -6.20 -1.43
CA SER A 77 13.30 -7.65 -1.33
C SER A 77 12.54 -8.30 -0.16
N CYS A 78 12.23 -9.58 -0.33
CA CYS A 78 11.72 -10.47 0.70
C CYS A 78 12.82 -11.19 1.50
N GLU A 79 14.08 -10.93 1.19
CA GLU A 79 15.22 -11.53 1.86
C GLU A 79 15.24 -11.23 3.36
N GLY A 80 15.38 -12.28 4.17
CA GLY A 80 15.35 -12.19 5.63
C GLY A 80 13.97 -11.91 6.25
N VAL A 81 12.90 -11.84 5.45
CA VAL A 81 11.53 -11.69 5.96
C VAL A 81 10.97 -13.07 6.34
N ARG A 82 10.59 -13.23 7.62
CA ARG A 82 10.04 -14.48 8.15
C ARG A 82 8.56 -14.29 8.51
N CYS A 83 7.67 -14.76 7.64
CA CYS A 83 6.23 -14.55 7.79
C CYS A 83 5.56 -15.48 8.82
N GLY A 84 6.07 -16.70 8.98
CA GLY A 84 5.50 -17.71 9.88
C GLY A 84 4.14 -18.25 9.41
N GLY A 85 3.85 -19.51 9.75
CA GLY A 85 2.65 -20.21 9.29
C GLY A 85 2.56 -20.27 7.76
N GLU A 86 1.35 -20.24 7.23
CA GLU A 86 1.07 -20.31 5.77
C GLU A 86 1.13 -18.95 5.06
N LYS A 87 1.79 -17.97 5.66
CA LYS A 87 1.94 -16.65 5.07
C LYS A 87 3.12 -16.61 4.11
N ARG A 88 2.96 -15.90 3.00
CA ARG A 88 3.98 -15.62 2.00
C ARG A 88 4.47 -14.18 2.14
N CYS A 89 5.76 -13.97 1.88
CA CYS A 89 6.28 -12.63 1.65
C CYS A 89 5.92 -12.15 0.24
N VAL A 90 5.31 -10.97 0.15
CA VAL A 90 4.98 -10.30 -1.10
C VAL A 90 5.51 -8.87 -1.09
N LEU A 91 5.89 -8.35 -2.26
CA LEU A 91 6.24 -6.95 -2.43
C LEU A 91 5.03 -6.15 -2.95
N ASP A 92 4.68 -5.07 -2.26
CA ASP A 92 3.65 -4.13 -2.68
C ASP A 92 4.07 -3.30 -3.92
N ALA A 93 3.21 -2.37 -4.36
CA ALA A 93 3.47 -1.53 -5.53
C ALA A 93 4.67 -0.57 -5.34
N GLU A 94 5.00 -0.24 -4.09
CA GLU A 94 6.16 0.55 -3.68
C GLU A 94 7.35 -0.34 -3.24
N LEU A 95 7.27 -1.64 -3.49
CA LEU A 95 8.23 -2.68 -3.13
C LEU A 95 8.42 -2.88 -1.61
N GLY A 96 7.50 -2.42 -0.77
CA GLY A 96 7.45 -2.79 0.64
C GLY A 96 7.14 -4.28 0.80
N ALA A 97 7.91 -4.98 1.62
CA ALA A 97 7.66 -6.39 1.91
C ALA A 97 6.57 -6.55 2.96
N HIS A 98 5.61 -7.46 2.71
CA HIS A 98 4.50 -7.80 3.60
C HIS A 98 4.29 -9.30 3.73
N CYS A 99 3.74 -9.74 4.86
CA CYS A 99 3.44 -11.14 5.13
C CYS A 99 1.94 -11.42 5.09
N VAL A 100 1.47 -11.89 3.93
CA VAL A 100 0.04 -12.09 3.65
C VAL A 100 -0.29 -13.56 3.40
N ARG A 101 -1.56 -13.94 3.54
CA ARG A 101 -2.07 -15.21 3.02
C ARG A 101 -2.64 -14.97 1.63
N CYS A 102 -2.26 -15.79 0.66
CA CYS A 102 -2.89 -15.75 -0.65
C CYS A 102 -4.27 -16.38 -0.54
N GLY A 103 -5.31 -15.54 -0.57
CA GLY A 103 -6.69 -15.99 -0.48
C GLY A 103 -7.10 -16.82 -1.70
N GLY A 104 -8.09 -17.68 -1.52
CA GLY A 104 -8.79 -18.34 -2.62
C GLY A 104 -9.79 -17.41 -3.31
N CYS A 105 -10.22 -17.80 -4.50
CA CYS A 105 -11.32 -17.16 -5.22
C CYS A 105 -12.41 -18.20 -5.43
N SER A 106 -13.61 -17.95 -4.92
CA SER A 106 -14.75 -18.86 -5.03
C SER A 106 -15.54 -18.66 -6.33
N VAL A 107 -15.53 -17.44 -6.89
CA VAL A 107 -16.30 -17.09 -8.08
C VAL A 107 -15.44 -16.33 -9.09
N ALA A 108 -15.64 -16.64 -10.36
CA ALA A 108 -15.06 -15.86 -11.46
C ALA A 108 -15.73 -14.48 -11.49
N GLY A 109 -14.91 -13.43 -11.59
CA GLY A 109 -15.38 -12.06 -11.77
C GLY A 109 -15.33 -11.63 -13.24
N ALA A 110 -15.82 -10.41 -13.51
CA ALA A 110 -15.67 -9.77 -14.82
C ALA A 110 -14.18 -9.73 -15.23
N PRO A 111 -13.83 -10.12 -16.47
CA PRO A 111 -12.45 -10.30 -16.87
C PRO A 111 -11.64 -9.02 -16.77
N VAL A 112 -10.33 -9.18 -16.52
CA VAL A 112 -9.39 -8.07 -16.40
C VAL A 112 -8.08 -8.38 -17.11
N CYS A 113 -7.49 -7.39 -17.77
CA CYS A 113 -6.19 -7.49 -18.40
C CYS A 113 -5.14 -6.92 -17.45
N ALA A 114 -4.10 -7.69 -17.12
CA ALA A 114 -3.00 -7.23 -16.30
C ALA A 114 -1.83 -6.74 -17.13
N VAL A 115 -0.88 -6.04 -16.50
CA VAL A 115 0.28 -5.45 -17.20
C VAL A 115 1.23 -6.49 -17.81
N ASP A 116 1.11 -7.76 -17.42
CA ASP A 116 1.83 -8.89 -18.01
C ASP A 116 1.22 -9.41 -19.32
N GLY A 117 0.14 -8.78 -19.80
CA GLY A 117 -0.55 -9.16 -21.03
C GLY A 117 -1.48 -10.37 -20.89
N ARG A 118 -1.75 -10.83 -19.66
CA ARG A 118 -2.63 -11.98 -19.40
C ARG A 118 -4.01 -11.52 -18.94
N THR A 119 -5.04 -12.22 -19.43
CA THR A 119 -6.41 -12.06 -18.95
C THR A 119 -6.62 -12.90 -17.70
N TYR A 120 -7.16 -12.30 -16.65
CA TYR A 120 -7.55 -12.96 -15.42
C TYR A 120 -9.07 -12.94 -15.27
N ALA A 121 -9.62 -14.00 -14.65
CA ALA A 121 -11.05 -14.14 -14.35
C ALA A 121 -11.48 -13.23 -13.18
N GLY A 122 -11.27 -11.93 -13.35
CA GLY A 122 -11.60 -10.89 -12.39
C GLY A 122 -10.49 -10.50 -11.42
N ALA A 123 -10.79 -9.46 -10.65
CA ALA A 123 -9.84 -8.84 -9.73
C ALA A 123 -9.36 -9.79 -8.62
N CYS A 124 -10.19 -10.75 -8.21
CA CYS A 124 -9.76 -11.77 -7.24
C CYS A 124 -8.66 -12.67 -7.82
N ALA A 125 -8.88 -13.23 -9.01
CA ALA A 125 -7.90 -14.09 -9.67
C ALA A 125 -6.58 -13.34 -9.92
N LEU A 126 -6.67 -12.06 -10.30
CA LEU A 126 -5.51 -11.18 -10.44
C LEU A 126 -4.75 -10.99 -9.11
N ARG A 127 -5.45 -10.70 -8.00
CA ARG A 127 -4.86 -10.58 -6.65
C ARG A 127 -4.17 -11.87 -6.21
N LYS A 128 -4.82 -13.00 -6.42
CA LYS A 128 -4.28 -14.32 -6.08
C LYS A 128 -2.98 -14.56 -6.85
N ALA A 129 -2.98 -14.35 -8.16
CA ALA A 129 -1.78 -14.49 -8.99
C ALA A 129 -0.65 -13.52 -8.58
N ALA A 130 -0.97 -12.27 -8.26
CA ALA A 130 0.00 -11.30 -7.74
C ALA A 130 0.65 -11.78 -6.43
N CYS A 131 -0.17 -12.32 -5.53
CA CYS A 131 0.27 -12.86 -4.25
C CYS A 131 1.17 -14.09 -4.45
N GLU A 132 0.74 -15.06 -5.24
CA GLU A 132 1.49 -16.29 -5.52
C GLU A 132 2.82 -16.00 -6.20
N ARG A 133 2.85 -15.00 -7.08
CA ARG A 133 4.08 -14.48 -7.70
C ARG A 133 5.02 -13.76 -6.71
N GLY A 134 4.50 -13.30 -5.57
CA GLY A 134 5.29 -12.57 -4.57
C GLY A 134 5.54 -11.09 -4.88
N LYS A 135 4.89 -10.52 -5.89
CA LYS A 135 5.05 -9.10 -6.27
C LYS A 135 3.82 -8.56 -6.97
N ALA A 136 3.47 -7.31 -6.66
CA ALA A 136 2.38 -6.55 -7.26
C ALA A 136 2.25 -6.80 -8.76
N LEU A 137 1.07 -7.21 -9.22
CA LEU A 137 0.69 -7.35 -10.62
C LEU A 137 -0.41 -6.33 -10.93
N PRO A 138 -0.03 -5.12 -11.39
CA PRO A 138 -1.00 -4.07 -11.69
C PRO A 138 -2.00 -4.46 -12.77
N LEU A 139 -3.22 -3.93 -12.63
CA LEU A 139 -4.24 -3.96 -13.66
C LEU A 139 -3.81 -3.05 -14.83
N ALA A 140 -3.85 -3.55 -16.07
CA ALA A 140 -3.67 -2.72 -17.25
C ALA A 140 -4.98 -2.02 -17.62
N TYR A 141 -6.07 -2.78 -17.78
CA TYR A 141 -7.41 -2.25 -18.06
C TYR A 141 -8.49 -3.28 -17.72
N LYS A 142 -9.75 -2.83 -17.59
CA LYS A 142 -10.91 -3.70 -17.38
C LYS A 142 -11.28 -4.42 -18.69
N GLY A 143 -11.77 -5.65 -18.60
CA GLY A 143 -12.03 -6.51 -19.74
C GLY A 143 -10.86 -7.44 -20.06
N SER A 144 -11.06 -8.35 -21.01
CA SER A 144 -10.02 -9.25 -21.49
C SER A 144 -8.92 -8.50 -22.23
N CYS A 145 -7.69 -9.04 -22.22
CA CYS A 145 -6.61 -8.48 -23.01
C CYS A 145 -6.92 -8.53 -24.51
N ILE A 146 -6.62 -7.43 -25.19
CA ILE A 146 -6.79 -7.26 -26.64
C ILE A 146 -5.44 -7.55 -27.31
N ALA A 147 -5.42 -8.39 -28.34
CA ALA A 147 -4.21 -8.62 -29.12
C ALA A 147 -3.74 -7.31 -29.77
N ASN A 148 -2.45 -6.97 -29.61
CA ASN A 148 -1.87 -5.70 -30.07
C ASN A 148 -2.68 -4.48 -29.59
N ALA A 149 -3.07 -4.46 -28.31
CA ALA A 149 -3.85 -3.38 -27.73
C ALA A 149 -3.14 -2.03 -27.92
N THR A 150 -3.89 -1.03 -28.38
CA THR A 150 -3.46 0.36 -28.45
C THR A 150 -4.47 1.25 -27.75
N CYS A 151 -4.07 2.49 -27.46
CA CYS A 151 -4.97 3.46 -26.84
C CYS A 151 -6.17 3.88 -27.70
N ALA A 152 -6.20 3.52 -28.98
CA ALA A 152 -7.39 3.69 -29.81
C ALA A 152 -8.51 2.68 -29.46
N ARG A 153 -8.15 1.50 -28.95
CA ARG A 153 -9.08 0.39 -28.65
C ARG A 153 -9.39 0.26 -27.16
N VAL A 154 -8.44 0.62 -26.29
CA VAL A 154 -8.61 0.54 -24.84
C VAL A 154 -9.44 1.72 -24.32
N ARG A 155 -10.48 1.41 -23.55
CA ARG A 155 -11.34 2.41 -22.89
C ARG A 155 -11.01 2.46 -21.40
N CYS A 156 -10.51 3.61 -20.95
CA CYS A 156 -10.20 3.86 -19.55
C CYS A 156 -11.39 4.48 -18.81
N GLY A 157 -11.44 4.29 -17.49
CA GLY A 157 -12.47 4.89 -16.65
C GLY A 157 -12.29 6.40 -16.45
N ALA A 158 -13.24 7.02 -15.76
CA ALA A 158 -13.17 8.43 -15.40
C ALA A 158 -11.88 8.76 -14.65
N GLY A 159 -11.24 9.89 -15.00
CA GLY A 159 -9.98 10.33 -14.37
C GLY A 159 -8.73 9.53 -14.75
N GLN A 160 -8.84 8.58 -15.70
CA GLN A 160 -7.72 7.79 -16.19
C GLN A 160 -7.36 8.17 -17.63
N ARG A 161 -6.07 8.10 -17.97
CA ARG A 161 -5.57 8.20 -19.34
C ARG A 161 -4.99 6.87 -19.80
N CYS A 162 -5.14 6.58 -21.08
CA CYS A 162 -4.44 5.46 -21.69
C CYS A 162 -3.00 5.85 -22.04
N VAL A 163 -2.05 4.98 -21.73
CA VAL A 163 -0.65 5.06 -22.20
C VAL A 163 -0.29 3.79 -22.95
N SER A 164 0.50 3.92 -24.02
CA SER A 164 0.92 2.78 -24.83
C SER A 164 2.25 2.21 -24.32
N GLY A 165 2.43 0.89 -24.47
CA GLY A 165 3.66 0.17 -24.13
C GLY A 165 3.48 -0.99 -23.14
N GLY A 166 4.55 -1.77 -22.97
CA GLY A 166 4.59 -2.96 -22.12
C GLY A 166 3.92 -4.19 -22.75
N ALA A 167 3.92 -5.31 -22.03
CA ALA A 167 3.39 -6.59 -22.52
C ALA A 167 1.87 -6.58 -22.78
N SER A 168 1.14 -5.69 -22.11
CA SER A 168 -0.30 -5.48 -22.34
C SER A 168 -0.63 -4.60 -23.55
N GLY A 169 0.38 -4.01 -24.22
CA GLY A 169 0.23 -3.10 -25.36
C GLY A 169 -0.23 -1.69 -24.98
N ALA A 170 -1.19 -1.59 -24.06
CA ALA A 170 -1.69 -0.33 -23.51
C ALA A 170 -2.15 -0.51 -22.06
N ARG A 171 -2.05 0.55 -21.24
CA ARG A 171 -2.58 0.55 -19.87
C ARG A 171 -3.27 1.85 -19.49
N CYS A 172 -4.28 1.74 -18.63
CA CYS A 172 -4.99 2.87 -18.03
C CYS A 172 -4.28 3.29 -16.74
N VAL A 173 -3.85 4.54 -16.69
CA VAL A 173 -3.17 5.14 -15.52
C VAL A 173 -4.00 6.27 -14.93
N SER A 174 -4.03 6.36 -13.60
CA SER A 174 -4.76 7.42 -12.90
C SER A 174 -4.00 8.75 -12.98
N CYS A 175 -4.74 9.81 -13.28
CA CYS A 175 -4.25 11.18 -13.33
C CYS A 175 -4.59 11.97 -12.06
N GLY A 176 -5.24 11.31 -11.09
CA GLY A 176 -5.77 11.92 -9.89
C GLY A 176 -4.71 12.59 -9.01
N ALA A 177 -5.18 13.48 -8.13
CA ALA A 177 -4.32 14.17 -7.20
C ALA A 177 -3.69 13.21 -6.17
N CYS A 178 -2.41 13.41 -5.89
CA CYS A 178 -1.72 12.68 -4.85
C CYS A 178 -2.06 13.25 -3.48
N ARG A 179 -2.94 12.58 -2.73
CA ARG A 179 -3.23 12.94 -1.33
C ARG A 179 -2.00 12.65 -0.45
N GLY A 180 -1.88 13.36 0.68
CA GLY A 180 -0.73 13.41 1.61
C GLY A 180 -0.27 12.06 2.19
N GLY A 181 0.26 11.20 1.34
CA GLY A 181 0.90 9.93 1.68
C GLY A 181 2.35 10.11 2.11
N ALA A 182 2.96 9.02 2.57
CA ALA A 182 4.37 9.01 2.95
C ALA A 182 5.24 9.38 1.74
N ARG A 183 6.17 10.33 1.93
CA ARG A 183 7.20 10.71 0.95
C ARG A 183 8.26 9.61 0.87
N ARG A 184 7.91 8.49 0.24
CA ARG A 184 8.84 7.42 -0.10
C ARG A 184 9.27 7.63 -1.54
N SER A 185 10.45 8.23 -1.72
CA SER A 185 10.96 8.49 -3.07
C SER A 185 11.16 7.19 -3.85
N VAL A 186 11.03 7.27 -5.17
CA VAL A 186 11.19 6.14 -6.08
C VAL A 186 11.93 6.59 -7.33
N CYS A 187 12.71 5.69 -7.91
CA CYS A 187 13.38 5.92 -9.19
C CYS A 187 12.53 5.31 -10.32
N GLY A 188 12.19 6.14 -11.30
CA GLY A 188 11.47 5.72 -12.50
C GLY A 188 12.40 5.18 -13.58
N SER A 189 11.83 4.43 -14.53
CA SER A 189 12.52 3.92 -15.73
C SER A 189 12.99 5.02 -16.69
N ASP A 190 12.59 6.26 -16.45
CA ASP A 190 13.05 7.47 -17.11
C ASP A 190 14.27 8.11 -16.41
N ALA A 191 14.87 7.41 -15.45
CA ALA A 191 15.99 7.86 -14.62
C ALA A 191 15.68 9.13 -13.79
N ARG A 192 14.40 9.40 -13.51
CA ARG A 192 13.97 10.52 -12.66
C ARG A 192 13.56 10.05 -11.27
N THR A 193 13.92 10.85 -10.27
CA THR A 193 13.50 10.63 -8.88
C THR A 193 12.16 11.29 -8.62
N TYR A 194 11.16 10.51 -8.23
CA TYR A 194 9.84 10.98 -7.83
C TYR A 194 9.69 10.98 -6.31
N VAL A 195 9.04 11.99 -5.71
CA VAL A 195 8.79 12.07 -4.25
C VAL A 195 7.97 10.90 -3.70
N SER A 196 7.17 10.26 -4.56
CA SER A 196 6.29 9.14 -4.23
C SER A 196 5.86 8.37 -5.47
N TRP A 197 5.43 7.12 -5.28
CA TRP A 197 4.85 6.29 -6.34
C TRP A 197 3.64 6.95 -7.00
N CYS A 198 2.79 7.63 -6.24
CA CYS A 198 1.67 8.38 -6.81
C CYS A 198 2.14 9.47 -7.79
N ARG A 199 3.22 10.19 -7.45
CA ARG A 199 3.75 11.24 -8.32
C ARG A 199 4.40 10.67 -9.58
N LEU A 200 5.00 9.48 -9.50
CA LEU A 200 5.45 8.71 -10.67
C LEU A 200 4.27 8.32 -11.56
N GLN A 201 3.18 7.78 -11.00
CA GLN A 201 1.99 7.41 -11.78
C GLN A 201 1.32 8.63 -12.43
N ARG A 202 1.21 9.74 -11.69
CA ARG A 202 0.66 10.99 -12.22
C ARG A 202 1.53 11.54 -13.36
N ALA A 203 2.85 11.51 -13.21
CA ALA A 203 3.77 11.90 -14.28
C ALA A 203 3.64 10.99 -15.51
N THR A 204 3.52 9.67 -15.31
CA THR A 204 3.24 8.69 -16.37
C THR A 204 1.95 9.05 -17.10
N CYS A 205 0.87 9.35 -16.36
CA CYS A 205 -0.38 9.80 -16.95
C CYS A 205 -0.18 11.03 -17.83
N HIS A 206 0.46 12.09 -17.33
CA HIS A 206 0.56 13.35 -18.07
C HIS A 206 1.51 13.24 -19.27
N ALA A 207 2.61 12.51 -19.13
CA ALA A 207 3.59 12.29 -20.19
C ALA A 207 3.05 11.43 -21.35
N GLY A 208 2.02 10.62 -21.12
CA GLY A 208 1.48 9.72 -22.16
C GLY A 208 2.36 8.50 -22.47
N LYS A 209 3.51 8.38 -21.80
CA LYS A 209 4.49 7.31 -21.94
C LYS A 209 4.69 6.60 -20.61
N LEU A 210 4.80 5.27 -20.67
CA LEU A 210 5.01 4.42 -19.51
C LEU A 210 6.30 4.80 -18.75
N VAL A 211 6.18 5.07 -17.46
CA VAL A 211 7.31 5.09 -16.52
C VAL A 211 7.05 4.00 -15.48
N ASP A 212 7.95 3.03 -15.40
CA ASP A 212 7.88 1.95 -14.44
C ASP A 212 8.81 2.23 -13.26
N LEU A 213 8.44 1.73 -12.08
CA LEU A 213 9.29 1.83 -10.90
C LEU A 213 10.47 0.88 -11.07
N MET A 214 11.68 1.42 -11.11
CA MET A 214 12.92 0.63 -11.15
C MET A 214 13.29 0.14 -9.75
N HIS A 215 13.43 1.06 -8.81
CA HIS A 215 13.77 0.73 -7.43
C HIS A 215 13.25 1.79 -6.45
N PRO A 216 13.16 1.45 -5.15
CA PRO A 216 12.84 2.41 -4.11
C PRO A 216 14.00 3.39 -3.89
N GLY A 217 13.69 4.58 -3.40
CA GLY A 217 14.68 5.64 -3.17
C GLY A 217 14.99 6.47 -4.42
N PRO A 218 15.88 7.46 -4.29
CA PRO A 218 16.31 8.30 -5.41
C PRO A 218 17.19 7.54 -6.39
N CYS A 219 17.16 7.93 -7.67
CA CYS A 219 18.09 7.44 -8.68
C CYS A 219 19.54 7.83 -8.32
N LYS A 220 20.52 6.99 -8.69
CA LYS A 220 21.94 7.20 -8.36
C LYS A 220 22.51 8.50 -8.94
N ASP A 221 22.15 8.80 -10.20
CA ASP A 221 22.78 9.87 -10.98
C ASP A 221 21.99 11.19 -10.97
N ASN A 222 20.77 11.20 -10.43
CA ASN A 222 19.93 12.40 -10.37
C ASN A 222 19.16 12.48 -9.04
N LYS A 223 19.79 13.15 -8.06
CA LYS A 223 19.23 13.38 -6.72
C LYS A 223 18.16 14.47 -6.69
N ASN A 224 18.00 15.24 -7.78
CA ASN A 224 16.96 16.27 -7.85
C ASN A 224 15.59 15.62 -7.92
N ILE A 225 14.85 15.76 -6.83
CA ILE A 225 13.50 15.22 -6.72
C ILE A 225 12.57 16.06 -7.59
N THR A 226 11.94 15.44 -8.59
CA THR A 226 10.99 16.13 -9.46
C THR A 226 9.65 16.26 -8.73
N ASP A 227 9.34 17.45 -8.20
CA ASP A 227 8.00 17.77 -7.73
C ASP A 227 7.20 18.31 -8.92
N ASN A 228 6.71 17.42 -9.79
CA ASN A 228 5.78 17.80 -10.87
C ASN A 228 4.43 18.21 -10.25
N SER A 229 4.43 19.37 -9.58
CA SER A 229 3.27 20.09 -9.09
C SER A 229 2.81 21.01 -10.21
N VAL A 230 1.89 20.49 -11.04
CA VAL A 230 1.07 21.34 -11.90
C VAL A 230 0.16 22.16 -10.97
N ASN A 231 0.35 23.48 -10.96
CA ASN A 231 -0.57 24.45 -10.35
C ASN A 231 -1.97 24.27 -10.95
N GLY A 232 -3.01 24.21 -10.11
CA GLY A 232 -4.42 24.20 -10.54
C GLY A 232 -5.27 23.04 -10.01
N GLU A 233 -6.01 23.32 -8.92
CA GLU A 233 -7.43 23.04 -8.58
C GLU A 233 -8.18 21.88 -9.31
N LYS A 234 -9.16 21.13 -8.77
CA LYS A 234 -10.17 21.37 -7.73
C LYS A 234 -10.64 20.00 -7.20
N HIS A 235 -11.11 19.94 -5.95
CA HIS A 235 -11.51 18.73 -5.24
C HIS A 235 -12.69 17.97 -5.87
N ARG A 236 -12.52 16.66 -6.10
CA ARG A 236 -13.60 15.66 -6.06
C ARG A 236 -13.06 14.35 -5.46
N GLU A 237 -13.93 13.65 -4.73
CA GLU A 237 -13.60 12.40 -4.06
C GLU A 237 -13.74 11.23 -5.03
N ASP A 238 -12.62 10.60 -5.38
CA ASP A 238 -12.61 9.33 -6.09
C ASP A 238 -11.77 8.31 -5.30
N VAL A 239 -12.35 7.12 -5.15
CA VAL A 239 -11.75 5.97 -4.46
C VAL A 239 -10.64 5.38 -5.34
N ASP A 240 -9.44 5.29 -4.78
CA ASP A 240 -8.26 4.75 -5.45
C ASP A 240 -8.36 3.23 -5.65
N THR A 241 -8.76 2.81 -6.85
CA THR A 241 -8.84 1.40 -7.26
C THR A 241 -7.51 0.82 -7.73
N THR A 242 -6.40 1.58 -7.68
CA THR A 242 -5.08 1.10 -8.16
C THR A 242 -4.30 0.31 -7.12
N ARG A 243 -4.74 0.32 -5.86
CA ARG A 243 -4.18 -0.52 -4.79
C ARG A 243 -4.85 -1.88 -4.77
N VAL A 244 -4.28 -2.77 -5.56
CA VAL A 244 -4.67 -4.18 -5.60
C VAL A 244 -3.48 -5.02 -5.13
N LEU A 245 -3.17 -4.88 -3.84
CA LEU A 245 -2.56 -5.87 -2.95
C LEU A 245 -3.08 -5.58 -1.54
#